data_AF-A0AAU6H7N9-F1
#
_entry.id   AF-A0AAU6H7N9-F1
#
_cell.length_a   1.000
_cell.length_b   1.000
_cell.length_c   1.000
_cell.angle_alpha   90.00
_cell.angle_beta   90.00
_cell.angle_gamma   90.00
#
_symmetry.space_group_name_H-M   'P 1'
#
loop_
_entity.id
_entity.type
_entity.pdbx_description
1 polymer ?
#
loop_
_entity_poly.entity_id
_entity_poly.type
_entity_poly.pdbx_seq_one_letter_code
_entity_poly.pdbx_strand_id
1 'polypeptide(L)'
;MITSLYERWKALSVRRPDDVPATTPLAWHIEKLDEHDNRLTYDAMPVDPPDEAGRGDALAAIALRESVHRHVERERGGRIREAIELGATWNEVATALGFTSGAARSALHRWADAQHRINRRDIEHAPGHCLGLDQDQYAAVLALGQLGDDERISSG
;
A
#
# COMPACT_ATOMS: atom_id res chain seq x y z
N MET A 1 -2.55 27.06 -18.09
CA MET A 1 -1.41 26.45 -17.36
C MET A 1 -1.88 25.10 -16.86
N ILE A 2 -1.28 23.98 -17.29
CA ILE A 2 -1.65 22.65 -16.79
C ILE A 2 -0.81 22.40 -15.54
N THR A 3 -1.43 22.48 -14.37
CA THR A 3 -0.82 22.09 -13.09
C THR A 3 -0.56 20.59 -13.12
N SER A 4 0.68 20.17 -12.83
CA SER A 4 1.04 18.75 -12.81
C SER A 4 0.24 17.99 -11.74
N LEU A 5 0.14 16.66 -11.87
CA LEU A 5 -0.47 15.81 -10.84
C LEU A 5 0.19 16.01 -9.47
N TYR A 6 1.51 16.19 -9.46
CA TYR A 6 2.28 16.44 -8.25
C TYR A 6 1.96 17.80 -7.62
N GLU A 7 1.82 18.86 -8.42
CA GLU A 7 1.45 20.18 -7.89
C GLU A 7 0.02 20.19 -7.34
N ARG A 8 -0.91 19.47 -7.99
CA ARG A 8 -2.25 19.23 -7.42
C ARG A 8 -2.21 18.45 -6.11
N TRP A 9 -1.33 17.45 -6.02
CA TRP A 9 -1.10 16.69 -4.80
C TRP A 9 -0.55 17.57 -3.65
N LYS A 10 0.45 18.41 -3.91
CA LYS A 10 1.00 19.33 -2.89
C LYS A 10 -0.06 20.27 -2.36
N ALA A 11 -0.92 20.82 -3.22
CA ALA A 11 -2.00 21.73 -2.83
C ALA A 11 -3.17 21.06 -2.06
N LEU A 12 -3.32 19.73 -2.13
CA LEU A 12 -4.43 19.02 -1.51
C LEU A 12 -4.36 19.07 0.02
N SER A 13 -5.41 19.57 0.68
CA SER A 13 -5.53 19.45 2.14
C SER A 13 -6.00 18.04 2.53
N VAL A 14 -5.18 17.30 3.26
CA VAL A 14 -5.51 15.95 3.75
C VAL A 14 -6.07 16.06 5.16
N ARG A 15 -7.36 15.75 5.33
CA ARG A 15 -8.06 15.79 6.63
C ARG A 15 -8.47 14.39 7.09
N ARG A 16 -8.59 13.46 6.15
CA ARG A 16 -8.85 12.04 6.38
C ARG A 16 -8.04 11.20 5.38
N PRO A 17 -7.77 9.91 5.68
CA PRO A 17 -6.98 9.05 4.80
C PRO A 17 -7.54 8.95 3.37
N ASP A 18 -8.87 8.95 3.26
CA ASP A 18 -9.60 8.82 1.99
C ASP A 18 -9.54 10.07 1.11
N ASP A 19 -9.02 11.19 1.62
CA ASP A 19 -8.76 12.35 0.76
C ASP A 19 -7.58 12.07 -0.20
N VAL A 20 -6.72 11.11 0.13
CA VAL A 20 -5.59 10.72 -0.71
C VAL A 20 -6.06 9.81 -1.84
N PRO A 21 -5.88 10.18 -3.12
CA PRO A 21 -6.25 9.33 -4.24
C PRO A 21 -5.57 7.95 -4.16
N ALA A 22 -6.31 6.89 -4.49
CA ALA A 22 -5.80 5.52 -4.44
C ALA A 22 -4.57 5.26 -5.34
N THR A 23 -4.37 6.11 -6.35
CA THR A 23 -3.27 6.08 -7.33
C THR A 23 -2.07 6.94 -6.92
N THR A 24 -2.13 7.65 -5.80
CA THR A 24 -0.99 8.44 -5.32
C THR A 24 0.18 7.51 -4.97
N PRO A 25 1.41 7.79 -5.46
CA PRO A 25 2.59 7.02 -5.13
C PRO A 25 2.93 7.10 -3.64
N LEU A 26 3.32 5.98 -3.01
CA LEU A 26 3.68 5.94 -1.59
C LEU A 26 4.74 6.99 -1.19
N ALA A 27 5.73 7.23 -2.06
CA ALA A 27 6.77 8.23 -1.82
C ALA A 27 6.18 9.64 -1.59
N TRP A 28 5.09 9.99 -2.27
CA TRP A 28 4.44 11.29 -2.12
C TRP A 28 3.68 11.41 -0.79
N HIS A 29 3.15 10.29 -0.27
CA HIS A 29 2.54 10.27 1.07
C HIS A 29 3.60 10.55 2.15
N ILE A 30 4.76 9.89 2.03
CA ILE A 30 5.87 10.00 2.97
C ILE A 30 6.44 11.41 2.93
N GLU A 31 6.67 11.96 1.74
CA GLU A 31 7.15 13.33 1.56
C GLU A 31 6.23 14.35 2.25
N LYS A 32 4.92 14.25 1.99
CA LYS A 32 3.96 15.18 2.60
C LYS A 32 3.85 15.00 4.11
N LEU A 33 3.95 13.76 4.60
CA LEU A 33 3.99 13.48 6.04
C LEU A 33 5.21 14.14 6.68
N ASP A 34 6.39 14.03 6.06
CA ASP A 34 7.62 14.64 6.53
C ASP A 34 7.49 16.17 6.58
N GLU A 35 6.83 16.80 5.60
CA GLU A 35 6.54 18.25 5.65
C GLU A 35 5.67 18.65 6.86
N HIS A 36 4.63 17.86 7.18
CA HIS A 36 3.78 18.11 8.35
C HIS A 36 4.54 17.87 9.67
N ASP A 37 5.29 16.77 9.77
CA ASP A 37 6.10 16.43 10.95
C ASP A 37 7.21 17.49 11.18
N ASN A 38 7.82 17.99 10.10
CA ASN A 38 8.82 19.06 10.17
C ASN A 38 8.20 20.36 10.69
N ARG A 39 7.03 20.79 10.18
CA ARG A 39 6.35 21.98 10.71
C ARG A 39 6.04 21.82 12.20
N LEU A 40 5.50 20.67 12.61
CA LEU A 40 5.26 20.38 14.03
C LEU A 40 6.54 20.41 14.89
N THR A 41 7.69 20.02 14.32
CA THR A 41 8.98 20.00 15.02
C THR A 41 9.64 21.38 15.08
N TYR A 42 9.59 22.16 13.99
CA TYR A 42 10.17 23.51 13.92
C TYR A 42 9.26 24.56 14.60
N ASP A 43 7.94 24.36 14.56
CA ASP A 43 6.94 25.18 15.26
C ASP A 43 6.73 24.74 16.72
N ALA A 44 7.48 23.73 17.20
CA ALA A 44 7.49 23.30 18.61
C ALA A 44 8.09 24.35 19.58
N MET A 45 8.25 25.61 19.17
CA MET A 45 8.33 26.70 20.11
C MET A 45 6.93 26.89 20.73
N PRO A 46 6.78 26.80 22.06
CA PRO A 46 5.47 26.89 22.68
C PRO A 46 4.83 28.25 22.42
N VAL A 47 3.89 28.29 21.50
CA VAL A 47 2.85 29.32 21.43
C VAL A 47 1.67 28.75 22.21
N ASP A 48 1.36 29.37 23.35
CA ASP A 48 0.16 29.03 24.12
C ASP A 48 -0.90 30.11 23.86
N PRO A 49 -2.06 29.76 23.27
CA PRO A 49 -2.48 28.43 22.81
C PRO A 49 -1.90 28.02 21.45
N PRO A 50 -1.86 26.70 21.12
CA PRO A 50 -1.48 26.24 19.80
C PRO A 50 -2.43 26.83 18.75
N ASP A 51 -1.85 27.40 17.70
CA ASP A 51 -2.64 28.03 16.66
C ASP A 51 -3.39 26.99 15.78
N GLU A 52 -4.33 27.50 14.99
CA GLU A 52 -5.12 26.65 14.10
C GLU A 52 -4.27 25.88 13.07
N ALA A 53 -3.10 26.42 12.72
CA ALA A 53 -2.17 25.80 11.78
C ALA A 53 -1.52 24.55 12.39
N GLY A 54 -0.98 24.62 13.60
CA GLY A 54 -0.38 23.48 14.29
C GLY A 54 -1.37 22.34 14.52
N ARG A 55 -2.62 22.65 14.90
CA ARG A 55 -3.70 21.64 14.99
C ARG A 55 -4.00 21.01 13.63
N GLY A 56 -3.99 21.81 12.57
CA GLY A 56 -4.18 21.35 11.20
C GLY A 56 -3.11 20.36 10.76
N ASP A 57 -1.83 20.66 11.05
CA ASP A 57 -0.69 19.81 10.72
C ASP A 57 -0.72 18.49 11.48
N ALA A 58 -1.04 18.50 12.78
CA ALA A 58 -1.16 17.28 13.59
C ALA A 58 -2.23 16.32 13.05
N LEU A 59 -3.40 16.85 12.67
CA LEU A 59 -4.48 16.03 12.10
C LEU A 59 -4.12 15.50 10.70
N ALA A 60 -3.45 16.31 9.87
CA ALA A 60 -2.98 15.88 8.56
C ALA A 60 -1.93 14.77 8.67
N ALA A 61 -0.99 14.87 9.61
CA ALA A 61 0.00 13.83 9.89
C ALA A 61 -0.67 12.50 10.28
N ILE A 62 -1.69 12.52 11.14
CA ILE A 62 -2.47 11.32 11.48
C ILE A 62 -3.14 10.71 10.24
N ALA A 63 -3.81 11.54 9.44
CA ALA A 63 -4.50 11.07 8.24
C ALA A 63 -3.53 10.47 7.20
N LEU A 64 -2.34 11.07 7.04
CA LEU A 64 -1.29 10.58 6.15
C LEU A 64 -0.67 9.27 6.64
N ARG A 65 -0.41 9.12 7.95
CA ARG A 65 0.09 7.87 8.53
C ARG A 65 -0.87 6.71 8.30
N GLU A 66 -2.17 6.95 8.52
CA GLU A 66 -3.20 5.95 8.26
C GLU A 66 -3.34 5.66 6.75
N SER A 67 -3.20 6.66 5.89
CA SER A 67 -3.16 6.46 4.43
C SER A 67 -1.97 5.59 3.99
N VAL A 68 -0.77 5.85 4.55
CA VAL A 68 0.43 5.02 4.34
C VAL A 68 0.18 3.59 4.82
N HIS A 69 -0.37 3.42 6.02
CA HIS A 69 -0.69 2.10 6.56
C HIS A 69 -1.61 1.31 5.60
N ARG A 70 -2.72 1.91 5.17
CA ARG A 70 -3.65 1.28 4.22
C ARG A 70 -3.00 0.95 2.89
N HIS A 71 -2.13 1.82 2.38
CA HIS A 71 -1.40 1.58 1.14
C HIS A 71 -0.48 0.35 1.27
N VAL A 72 0.33 0.30 2.34
CA VAL A 72 1.23 -0.83 2.61
C VAL A 72 0.44 -2.13 2.80
N GLU A 73 -0.67 -2.11 3.55
CA GLU A 73 -1.52 -3.30 3.73
C GLU A 73 -2.12 -3.79 2.42
N ARG A 74 -2.57 -2.88 1.55
CA ARG A 74 -3.15 -3.25 0.26
C ARG A 74 -2.14 -3.93 -0.65
N GLU A 75 -0.88 -3.50 -0.63
CA GLU A 75 0.18 -4.06 -1.49
C GLU A 75 0.92 -5.25 -0.85
N ARG A 76 0.65 -5.56 0.43
CA ARG A 76 1.37 -6.60 1.20
C ARG A 76 1.39 -7.94 0.49
N GLY A 77 0.24 -8.41 -0.02
CA GLY A 77 0.18 -9.69 -0.73
C GLY A 77 0.98 -9.69 -2.03
N GLY A 78 1.03 -8.56 -2.76
CA GLY A 78 1.86 -8.41 -3.95
C GLY A 78 3.35 -8.52 -3.63
N ARG A 79 3.80 -7.97 -2.50
CA ARG A 79 5.18 -8.11 -2.02
C ARG A 79 5.52 -9.53 -1.56
N ILE A 80 4.58 -10.22 -0.93
CA ILE A 80 4.71 -11.65 -0.60
C ILE A 80 4.91 -12.46 -1.87
N ARG A 81 4.06 -12.26 -2.89
CA ARG A 81 4.18 -12.93 -4.18
C ARG A 81 5.56 -12.73 -4.79
N GLU A 82 5.99 -11.47 -4.91
CA GLU A 82 7.29 -11.09 -5.47
C GLU A 82 8.45 -11.78 -4.74
N ALA A 83 8.42 -11.84 -3.40
CA ALA A 83 9.46 -12.52 -2.61
C ALA A 83 9.51 -14.03 -2.89
N ILE A 84 8.36 -14.71 -2.92
CA ILE A 84 8.30 -16.16 -3.20
C ILE A 84 8.74 -16.45 -4.65
N GLU A 85 8.33 -15.62 -5.63
CA GLU A 85 8.78 -15.68 -7.02
C GLU A 85 10.29 -15.51 -7.17
N LEU A 86 10.92 -14.73 -6.29
CA LEU A 86 12.36 -14.55 -6.20
C LEU A 86 13.07 -15.65 -5.37
N GLY A 87 12.35 -16.69 -4.96
CA GLY A 87 12.92 -17.87 -4.30
C GLY A 87 12.94 -17.82 -2.77
N ALA A 88 12.25 -16.88 -2.14
CA ALA A 88 12.02 -16.93 -0.71
C ALA A 88 11.10 -18.11 -0.35
N THR A 89 11.32 -18.67 0.83
CA THR A 89 10.43 -19.66 1.46
C THR A 89 9.34 -18.96 2.27
N TRP A 90 8.27 -19.68 2.59
CA TRP A 90 7.19 -19.15 3.43
C TRP A 90 7.68 -18.81 4.85
N ASN A 91 8.64 -19.55 5.40
CA ASN A 91 9.25 -19.24 6.71
C ASN A 91 10.07 -17.95 6.68
N GLU A 92 10.83 -17.69 5.62
CA GLU A 92 11.58 -16.43 5.44
C GLU A 92 10.62 -15.24 5.32
N VAL A 93 9.54 -15.39 4.54
CA VAL A 93 8.49 -14.36 4.43
C VAL A 93 7.80 -14.13 5.77
N ALA A 94 7.40 -15.19 6.47
CA ALA A 94 6.76 -15.10 7.78
C ALA A 94 7.65 -14.35 8.79
N THR A 95 8.94 -14.68 8.81
CA THR A 95 9.94 -14.01 9.66
C THR A 95 10.06 -12.52 9.31
N ALA A 96 10.18 -12.19 8.03
CA ALA A 96 10.29 -10.79 7.59
C ALA A 96 9.05 -9.95 7.93
N LEU A 97 7.87 -10.57 7.96
CA LEU A 97 6.61 -9.92 8.33
C LEU A 97 6.34 -9.93 9.85
N GLY A 98 7.11 -10.71 10.63
CA GLY A 98 6.81 -10.97 12.04
C GLY A 98 5.53 -11.78 12.26
N PHE A 99 5.13 -12.62 11.29
CA PHE A 99 3.90 -13.40 11.27
C PHE A 99 4.17 -14.91 11.26
N THR A 100 3.10 -15.70 11.25
CA THR A 100 3.17 -17.13 10.91
C THR A 100 3.05 -17.33 9.40
N SER A 101 3.60 -18.44 8.88
CA SER A 101 3.49 -18.81 7.46
C SER A 101 2.03 -18.92 6.99
N GLY A 102 1.13 -19.40 7.85
CA GLY A 102 -0.31 -19.43 7.56
C GLY A 102 -0.95 -18.04 7.44
N ALA A 103 -0.55 -17.09 8.29
CA ALA A 103 -1.02 -15.70 8.19
C ALA A 103 -0.47 -15.00 6.93
N ALA A 104 0.79 -15.27 6.55
CA ALA A 104 1.38 -14.79 5.31
C ALA A 104 0.62 -15.33 4.08
N ARG A 105 0.33 -16.64 4.02
CA ARG A 105 -0.51 -17.24 2.97
C ARG A 105 -1.88 -16.59 2.91
N SER A 106 -2.53 -16.39 4.05
CA SER A 106 -3.84 -15.75 4.12
C SER A 106 -3.80 -14.31 3.57
N ALA A 107 -2.72 -13.57 3.79
CA ALA A 107 -2.53 -12.24 3.23
C ALA A 107 -2.34 -12.28 1.70
N LEU A 108 -1.56 -13.23 1.18
CA LEU A 108 -1.42 -13.46 -0.26
C LEU A 108 -2.77 -13.77 -0.91
N HIS A 109 -3.54 -14.71 -0.34
CA HIS A 109 -4.86 -15.09 -0.83
C HIS A 109 -5.83 -13.91 -0.90
N ARG A 110 -5.94 -13.12 0.18
CA ARG A 110 -6.84 -11.94 0.20
C ARG A 110 -6.46 -10.91 -0.87
N TRP A 111 -5.16 -10.72 -1.10
CA TRP A 111 -4.68 -9.83 -2.15
C TRP A 111 -5.02 -10.38 -3.54
N ALA A 112 -4.77 -11.68 -3.78
CA ALA A 112 -5.09 -12.32 -5.05
C ALA A 112 -6.59 -12.23 -5.38
N ASP A 113 -7.46 -12.48 -4.39
CA ASP A 113 -8.92 -12.30 -4.50
C ASP A 113 -9.31 -10.87 -4.90
N ALA A 114 -8.66 -9.88 -4.28
CA ALA A 114 -8.92 -8.47 -4.55
C ALA A 114 -8.49 -8.10 -5.98
N GLN A 115 -7.30 -8.52 -6.41
CA GLN A 115 -6.80 -8.26 -7.76
C GLN A 115 -7.65 -8.94 -8.84
N HIS A 116 -8.06 -10.18 -8.60
CA HIS A 116 -8.92 -10.90 -9.53
C HIS A 116 -10.32 -10.27 -9.63
N ARG A 117 -10.85 -9.73 -8.53
CA ARG A 117 -12.10 -8.97 -8.54
C ARG A 117 -11.98 -7.66 -9.30
N ILE A 118 -10.86 -6.96 -9.19
CA ILE A 118 -10.59 -5.73 -9.98
C ILE A 118 -10.59 -6.09 -11.47
N ASN A 119 -9.84 -7.12 -11.86
CA ASN A 119 -9.75 -7.56 -13.25
C ASN A 119 -11.12 -7.91 -13.85
N ARG A 120 -11.93 -8.69 -13.12
CA ARG A 120 -13.30 -9.02 -13.54
C ARG A 120 -14.18 -7.79 -13.73
N ARG A 121 -14.11 -6.82 -12.82
CA ARG A 121 -14.87 -5.57 -12.95
C ARG A 121 -14.40 -4.76 -14.17
N ASP A 122 -13.10 -4.71 -14.43
CA ASP A 122 -12.57 -3.95 -15.56
C ASP A 122 -12.91 -4.61 -16.90
N ILE A 123 -12.91 -5.95 -16.99
CA ILE A 123 -13.36 -6.69 -18.18
C ILE A 123 -14.80 -6.31 -18.55
N GLU A 124 -15.68 -6.14 -17.56
CA GLU A 124 -17.08 -5.74 -17.77
C GLU A 124 -17.21 -4.31 -18.35
N HIS A 125 -16.22 -3.42 -18.11
CA HIS A 125 -16.32 -2.00 -18.45
C HIS A 125 -15.42 -1.56 -19.61
N ALA A 126 -14.25 -2.19 -19.81
CA ALA A 126 -13.27 -1.83 -20.84
C ALA A 126 -12.36 -3.01 -21.24
N PRO A 127 -12.80 -3.88 -22.18
CA PRO A 127 -12.00 -5.03 -22.63
C PRO A 127 -10.69 -4.57 -23.27
N GLY A 128 -9.54 -4.98 -22.70
CA GLY A 128 -8.20 -4.72 -23.26
C GLY A 128 -7.26 -3.86 -22.40
N HIS A 129 -7.78 -3.22 -21.35
CA HIS A 129 -6.99 -2.45 -20.37
C HIS A 129 -7.37 -2.81 -18.94
N CYS A 130 -7.44 -4.11 -18.65
CA CYS A 130 -7.87 -4.60 -17.35
C CYS A 130 -6.71 -4.54 -16.35
N LEU A 131 -6.95 -3.91 -15.20
CA LEU A 131 -6.02 -3.95 -14.09
C LEU A 131 -6.19 -5.25 -13.29
N GLY A 132 -5.23 -5.58 -12.43
CA GLY A 132 -5.29 -6.77 -11.57
C GLY A 132 -4.97 -8.08 -12.28
N LEU A 133 -5.22 -9.20 -11.58
CA LEU A 133 -4.85 -10.54 -12.04
C LEU A 133 -5.96 -11.15 -12.90
N ASP A 134 -5.60 -11.60 -14.10
CA ASP A 134 -6.48 -12.44 -14.89
C ASP A 134 -6.67 -13.85 -14.24
N GLN A 135 -7.43 -14.72 -14.90
CA GLN A 135 -7.73 -16.05 -14.36
C GLN A 135 -6.48 -16.93 -14.20
N ASP A 136 -5.56 -16.89 -15.16
CA ASP A 136 -4.37 -17.75 -15.16
C ASP A 136 -3.35 -17.24 -14.14
N GLN A 137 -3.15 -15.93 -14.08
CA GLN A 137 -2.32 -15.26 -13.09
C GLN A 137 -2.87 -15.48 -11.67
N TYR A 138 -4.18 -15.40 -11.48
CA TYR A 138 -4.82 -15.69 -10.19
C TYR A 138 -4.56 -17.15 -9.78
N ALA A 139 -4.78 -18.11 -10.68
CA ALA A 139 -4.51 -19.52 -10.41
C ALA A 139 -3.04 -19.79 -10.08
N ALA A 140 -2.11 -19.15 -10.80
CA ALA A 140 -0.67 -19.24 -10.52
C ALA A 140 -0.32 -18.74 -9.11
N VAL A 141 -0.90 -17.61 -8.69
CA VAL A 141 -0.71 -17.08 -7.33
C VAL A 141 -1.28 -18.01 -6.27
N LEU A 142 -2.44 -18.61 -6.49
CA LEU A 142 -3.02 -19.59 -5.55
C LEU A 142 -2.14 -20.84 -5.41
N ALA A 143 -1.47 -21.26 -6.48
CA ALA A 143 -0.55 -22.40 -6.46
C ALA A 143 0.66 -22.13 -5.54
N LEU A 144 1.15 -20.88 -5.45
CA LEU A 144 2.22 -20.52 -4.52
C LEU A 144 1.86 -20.81 -3.05
N GLY A 145 0.58 -20.65 -2.72
CA GLY A 145 0.05 -20.96 -1.38
C GLY A 145 0.16 -22.44 -1.00
N GLN A 146 0.33 -23.34 -1.98
CA GLN A 146 0.43 -24.79 -1.76
C GLN A 146 1.85 -25.29 -1.46
N LEU A 147 2.87 -24.45 -1.67
CA LEU A 147 4.26 -24.79 -1.34
C LEU A 147 4.41 -25.04 0.16
N GLY A 148 5.27 -26.01 0.51
CA GLY A 148 5.71 -26.25 1.89
C GLY A 148 6.41 -25.04 2.51
N ASP A 149 6.51 -25.01 3.84
CA ASP A 149 7.03 -23.84 4.56
C ASP A 149 8.50 -23.50 4.22
N ASP A 150 9.30 -24.52 3.91
CA ASP A 150 10.71 -24.43 3.51
C ASP A 150 10.93 -24.70 2.02
N GLU A 151 9.85 -24.89 1.25
CA GLU A 151 9.90 -25.16 -0.18
C GLU A 151 10.12 -23.86 -0.96
N ARG A 152 10.97 -23.92 -1.98
CA ARG A 152 11.21 -22.81 -2.92
C ARG A 152 10.58 -23.13 -4.26
N ILE A 153 10.18 -22.09 -5.01
CA ILE A 153 9.83 -22.27 -6.42
C ILE A 153 11.04 -22.85 -7.14
N SER A 154 10.84 -23.98 -7.79
CA SER A 154 11.85 -24.56 -8.69
C SER A 154 11.93 -23.67 -9.92
N SER A 155 13.08 -23.04 -10.16
CA SER A 155 13.33 -22.32 -11.41
C SER A 155 13.27 -23.32 -12.57
N GLY A 156 12.19 -23.26 -13.35
CA GLY A 156 12.08 -23.96 -14.63
C GLY A 156 12.87 -23.27 -15.73
#